data_AF-X1B3E4-F1
#
_entry.id   AF-X1B3E4-F1
#
_cell.length_a   1.000
_cell.length_b   1.000
_cell.length_c   1.000
_cell.angle_alpha   90.00
_cell.angle_beta   90.00
_cell.angle_gamma   90.00
#
_symmetry.space_group_name_H-M   'P 1'
#
loop_
_entity.id
_entity.type
_entity.pdbx_description
1 polymer ?
#
loop_
_entity_poly.entity_id
_entity_poly.type
_entity_poly.pdbx_seq_one_letter_code
_entity_poly.pdbx_strand_id
1 'polypeptide(L)'
;GKTSLIIETIKRLKGKKDIGVIEGDISSTYDAEKIKKFTDNVVQINTGGTCHLNATMVEQAVSKMRTYHLDLILIENVGNLICPVGFDLGEDYKIVISSVNEGDDKPVKYPPVFIKSNLILLNKMDLIKISDFNQKFFIKKVGELNPRSEVIKISCKTGIGLGKWIKWVLDCCKNKNDL
;
A
#
# COMPACT_ATOMS: atom_id res chain seq x y z
N GLY A 1 -1.27 -1.82 -8.26
CA GLY A 1 -0.29 -2.89 -8.04
C GLY A 1 0.08 -2.99 -6.57
N LYS A 2 -0.92 -3.19 -5.71
CA LYS A 2 -0.74 -3.25 -4.25
C LYS A 2 -0.29 -4.65 -3.85
N THR A 3 -1.00 -5.68 -4.32
CA THR A 3 -0.61 -7.10 -4.18
C THR A 3 0.83 -7.37 -4.61
N SER A 4 1.27 -6.84 -5.76
CA SER A 4 2.65 -7.02 -6.22
C SER A 4 3.68 -6.37 -5.28
N LEU A 5 3.35 -5.20 -4.71
CA LEU A 5 4.21 -4.55 -3.72
C LEU A 5 4.28 -5.36 -2.44
N ILE A 6 3.15 -5.89 -1.96
CA ILE A 6 3.09 -6.74 -0.76
C ILE A 6 3.96 -7.98 -0.96
N ILE A 7 3.81 -8.67 -2.08
CA ILE A 7 4.62 -9.86 -2.41
C ILE A 7 6.12 -9.52 -2.44
N GLU A 8 6.52 -8.43 -3.11
CA GLU A 8 7.92 -8.02 -3.12
C GLU A 8 8.43 -7.57 -1.75
N THR A 9 7.56 -7.02 -0.90
CA THR A 9 7.89 -6.66 0.49
C THR A 9 8.18 -7.90 1.30
N ILE A 10 7.30 -8.90 1.26
CA ILE A 10 7.46 -10.19 1.96
C ILE A 10 8.76 -10.87 1.51
N LYS A 11 9.01 -10.96 0.19
CA LYS A 11 10.23 -11.59 -0.33
C LYS A 11 11.50 -10.90 0.17
N ARG A 12 11.53 -9.56 0.21
CA ARG A 12 12.73 -8.79 0.56
C ARG A 12 13.00 -8.71 2.06
N LEU A 13 11.96 -8.89 2.87
CA LEU A 13 12.03 -8.91 4.33
C LEU A 13 11.98 -10.33 4.91
N LYS A 14 11.94 -11.37 4.06
CA LYS A 14 11.97 -12.77 4.49
C LYS A 14 13.17 -13.03 5.41
N GLY A 15 12.89 -13.59 6.59
CA GLY A 15 13.88 -13.87 7.63
C GLY A 15 14.38 -12.66 8.41
N LYS A 16 13.85 -11.45 8.14
CA LYS A 16 14.17 -10.22 8.88
C LYS A 16 12.99 -9.67 9.67
N LYS A 17 11.78 -9.87 9.15
CA LYS A 17 10.52 -9.41 9.73
C LYS A 17 9.42 -10.43 9.51
N ASP A 18 8.62 -10.65 10.53
CA ASP A 18 7.41 -11.46 10.46
C ASP A 18 6.23 -10.60 10.02
N ILE A 19 5.68 -10.93 8.86
CA ILE A 19 4.71 -10.08 8.15
C ILE A 19 3.38 -10.80 8.04
N GLY A 20 2.34 -10.15 8.56
CA GLY A 20 0.95 -10.52 8.35
C GLY A 20 0.31 -9.66 7.27
N VAL A 21 -0.69 -10.20 6.58
CA VAL A 21 -1.42 -9.46 5.53
C VAL A 21 -2.92 -9.57 5.75
N ILE A 22 -3.59 -8.43 5.69
CA ILE A 22 -5.05 -8.34 5.60
C ILE A 22 -5.37 -7.91 4.17
N GLU A 23 -6.08 -8.74 3.42
CA GLU A 23 -6.45 -8.48 2.03
C GLU A 23 -7.93 -8.16 1.94
N GLY A 24 -8.29 -6.99 1.43
CA GLY A 24 -9.65 -6.50 1.32
C GLY A 24 -10.10 -6.32 -0.13
N ASP A 25 -11.07 -7.13 -0.54
CA ASP A 25 -11.67 -7.08 -1.87
C ASP A 25 -13.20 -7.16 -1.79
N ILE A 26 -13.89 -6.80 -2.87
CA ILE A 26 -15.35 -6.79 -2.93
C ILE A 26 -15.91 -8.21 -2.78
N SER A 27 -15.31 -9.18 -3.49
CA SER A 27 -15.81 -10.55 -3.52
C SER A 27 -14.78 -11.63 -3.88
N SER A 28 -13.59 -11.26 -4.37
CA SER A 28 -12.59 -12.23 -4.81
C SER A 28 -11.64 -12.62 -3.68
N THR A 29 -11.08 -13.83 -3.77
CA THR A 29 -9.95 -14.28 -2.93
C THR A 29 -8.64 -14.30 -3.72
N TYR A 30 -8.64 -13.78 -4.94
CA TYR A 30 -7.59 -13.99 -5.92
C TYR A 30 -6.24 -13.45 -5.45
N ASP A 31 -6.24 -12.30 -4.80
CA ASP A 31 -5.03 -11.66 -4.32
C ASP A 31 -4.53 -12.31 -3.02
N ALA A 32 -5.40 -12.68 -2.07
CA ALA A 32 -4.99 -13.48 -0.92
C ALA A 32 -4.36 -14.82 -1.31
N GLU A 33 -4.93 -15.55 -2.28
CA GLU A 33 -4.36 -16.82 -2.75
C GLU A 33 -2.98 -16.67 -3.41
N LYS A 34 -2.70 -15.52 -4.03
CA LYS A 34 -1.33 -15.22 -4.50
C LYS A 34 -0.39 -14.95 -3.34
N ILE A 35 -0.83 -14.19 -2.34
CA ILE A 35 -0.01 -13.78 -1.20
C ILE A 35 0.32 -14.99 -0.31
N LYS A 36 -0.63 -15.92 -0.13
CA LYS A 36 -0.45 -17.17 0.63
C LYS A 36 0.72 -18.04 0.15
N LYS A 37 1.16 -17.87 -1.10
CA LYS A 37 2.36 -18.55 -1.63
C LYS A 37 3.67 -18.03 -1.01
N PHE A 38 3.63 -16.92 -0.27
CA PHE A 38 4.79 -16.24 0.30
C PHE A 38 4.74 -16.11 1.83
N THR A 39 3.56 -16.22 2.45
CA THR A 39 3.37 -16.19 3.91
C THR A 39 2.10 -16.93 4.31
N ASP A 40 2.11 -17.58 5.47
CA ASP A 40 0.94 -18.31 5.99
C ASP A 40 -0.02 -17.42 6.80
N ASN A 41 0.37 -16.16 7.08
CA ASN A 41 -0.40 -15.25 7.93
C ASN A 41 -1.18 -14.23 7.08
N VAL A 42 -2.14 -14.71 6.29
CA VAL A 42 -2.99 -13.91 5.41
C VAL A 42 -4.46 -14.07 5.79
N VAL A 43 -5.16 -12.96 6.00
CA VAL A 43 -6.60 -12.94 6.25
C VAL A 43 -7.31 -12.17 5.13
N GLN A 44 -8.25 -12.83 4.47
CA GLN A 44 -9.15 -12.21 3.49
C GLN A 44 -10.33 -11.54 4.21
N ILE A 45 -10.69 -10.35 3.75
CA ILE A 45 -11.96 -9.67 4.01
C ILE A 45 -12.69 -9.53 2.67
N ASN A 46 -13.84 -10.18 2.56
CA ASN A 46 -14.79 -9.92 1.48
C ASN A 46 -15.79 -8.88 1.98
N THR A 47 -15.79 -7.71 1.36
CA THR A 47 -16.59 -6.59 1.86
C THR A 47 -18.08 -6.69 1.55
N GLY A 48 -18.48 -7.65 0.70
CA GLY A 48 -19.89 -7.89 0.38
C GLY A 48 -20.52 -6.74 -0.40
N GLY A 49 -19.72 -5.97 -1.15
CA GLY A 49 -20.19 -4.85 -1.97
C GLY A 49 -19.74 -3.47 -1.51
N THR A 50 -19.16 -3.32 -0.31
CA THR A 50 -18.63 -2.01 0.10
C THR A 50 -17.32 -1.69 -0.61
N CYS A 51 -17.11 -0.43 -0.97
CA CYS A 51 -15.94 0.05 -1.68
C CYS A 51 -14.72 0.35 -0.79
N HIS A 52 -14.73 -0.06 0.47
CA HIS A 52 -13.70 0.25 1.48
C HIS A 52 -13.74 -0.74 2.65
N LEU A 53 -12.61 -0.85 3.36
CA LEU A 53 -12.52 -1.44 4.69
C LEU A 53 -12.85 -0.40 5.79
N ASN A 54 -13.24 -0.88 6.98
CA ASN A 54 -13.37 -0.08 8.20
C ASN A 54 -12.64 -0.74 9.38
N ALA A 55 -12.49 -0.01 10.48
CA ALA A 55 -11.79 -0.48 11.68
C ALA A 55 -12.35 -1.80 12.24
N THR A 56 -13.67 -1.98 12.28
CA THR A 56 -14.30 -3.20 12.79
C THR A 56 -13.95 -4.42 11.93
N MET A 57 -13.91 -4.28 10.61
CA MET A 57 -13.48 -5.36 9.70
C MET A 57 -12.00 -5.72 9.94
N VAL A 58 -11.16 -4.71 10.15
CA VAL A 58 -9.72 -4.91 10.43
C VAL A 58 -9.50 -5.55 11.79
N GLU A 59 -10.17 -5.09 12.84
CA GLU A 59 -10.13 -5.69 14.18
C GLU A 59 -10.50 -7.19 14.13
N GLN A 60 -11.59 -7.54 13.44
CA GLN A 60 -11.99 -8.92 13.26
C GLN A 60 -10.95 -9.74 12.50
N ALA A 61 -10.29 -9.16 11.49
CA ALA A 61 -9.22 -9.84 10.77
C ALA A 61 -7.99 -10.05 11.65
N VAL A 62 -7.57 -9.04 12.42
CA VAL A 62 -6.46 -9.13 13.38
C VAL A 62 -6.72 -10.23 14.42
N SER A 63 -7.96 -10.40 14.89
CA SER A 63 -8.33 -11.46 15.85
C SER A 63 -8.09 -12.89 15.32
N LYS A 64 -8.04 -13.05 13.98
CA LYS A 64 -7.80 -14.34 13.30
C LYS A 64 -6.32 -14.55 12.95
N MET A 65 -5.49 -13.52 13.09
CA MET A 65 -4.06 -13.59 12.79
C MET A 65 -3.27 -14.14 13.97
N ARG A 66 -2.13 -14.76 13.69
CA ARG A 66 -1.16 -15.12 14.72
C ARG A 66 -0.30 -13.90 15.05
N THR A 67 -0.81 -12.99 15.89
CA THR A 67 -0.24 -11.65 16.10
C THR A 67 0.95 -11.59 17.05
N TYR A 68 1.11 -12.54 17.97
CA TYR A 68 2.16 -12.53 19.01
C TYR A 68 3.60 -12.50 18.46
N HIS A 69 3.79 -12.78 17.18
CA HIS A 69 5.09 -12.77 16.51
C HIS A 69 5.16 -11.79 15.34
N LEU A 70 4.17 -10.94 15.10
CA LEU A 70 4.20 -10.05 13.93
C LEU A 70 4.97 -8.76 14.23
N ASP A 71 5.91 -8.43 13.34
CA ASP A 71 6.55 -7.12 13.32
C ASP A 71 5.76 -6.09 12.49
N LEU A 72 4.99 -6.56 11.51
CA LEU A 72 4.34 -5.73 10.50
C LEU A 72 3.04 -6.36 10.03
N ILE A 73 1.98 -5.55 9.95
CA ILE A 73 0.74 -5.90 9.27
C ILE A 73 0.59 -5.01 8.04
N LEU A 74 0.44 -5.62 6.87
CA LEU A 74 0.13 -4.92 5.62
C LEU A 74 -1.37 -5.06 5.33
N ILE A 75 -2.07 -3.94 5.24
CA ILE A 75 -3.50 -3.92 4.91
C ILE A 75 -3.68 -3.50 3.45
N GLU A 76 -4.10 -4.43 2.59
CA GLU A 76 -4.52 -4.13 1.23
C GLU A 76 -5.99 -3.71 1.23
N ASN A 77 -6.26 -2.41 1.05
CA ASN A 77 -7.63 -1.91 0.94
C ASN A 77 -8.18 -2.12 -0.49
N VAL A 78 -9.51 -2.04 -0.64
CA VAL A 78 -10.23 -2.14 -1.91
C VAL A 78 -9.66 -1.13 -2.92
N GLY A 79 -9.61 -1.50 -4.20
CA GLY A 79 -9.10 -0.64 -5.28
C GLY A 79 -9.97 0.59 -5.55
N ASN A 80 -9.87 1.62 -4.70
CA ASN A 80 -10.66 2.84 -4.78
C ASN A 80 -9.88 4.05 -4.21
N LEU A 81 -9.86 5.17 -4.93
CA LEU A 81 -9.18 6.41 -4.51
C LEU A 81 -10.09 7.44 -3.82
N ILE A 82 -11.37 7.10 -3.63
CA ILE A 82 -12.41 7.97 -3.06
C ILE A 82 -12.86 7.42 -1.71
N CYS A 83 -13.50 6.26 -1.68
CA CYS A 83 -14.16 5.74 -0.48
C CYS A 83 -13.21 5.56 0.71
N PRO A 84 -12.01 4.95 0.56
CA PRO A 84 -11.13 4.64 1.69
C PRO A 84 -10.65 5.87 2.48
N VAL A 85 -10.65 7.05 1.87
CA VAL A 85 -10.15 8.29 2.49
C VAL A 85 -10.95 8.69 3.73
N GLY A 86 -12.22 8.29 3.80
CA GLY A 86 -13.12 8.59 4.92
C GLY A 86 -12.94 7.70 6.13
N PHE A 87 -12.16 6.62 6.04
CA PHE A 87 -12.11 5.58 7.06
C PHE A 87 -10.72 5.50 7.69
N ASP A 88 -10.71 5.47 9.01
CA ASP A 88 -9.56 5.11 9.82
C ASP A 88 -9.67 3.61 10.13
N LEU A 89 -8.59 2.87 9.88
CA LEU A 89 -8.52 1.43 10.14
C LEU A 89 -7.73 1.13 11.42
N GLY A 90 -7.22 2.15 12.11
CA GLY A 90 -6.25 2.00 13.19
C GLY A 90 -4.83 1.74 12.67
N GLU A 91 -4.56 2.05 11.41
CA GLU A 91 -3.23 1.91 10.82
C GLU A 91 -2.29 3.03 11.24
N ASP A 92 -1.00 2.69 11.33
CA ASP A 92 0.03 3.67 11.67
C ASP A 92 0.41 4.58 10.51
N TYR A 93 0.33 4.05 9.29
CA TYR A 93 0.70 4.76 8.07
C TYR A 93 -0.25 4.43 6.92
N LYS A 94 -0.72 5.47 6.25
CA LYS A 94 -1.53 5.42 5.02
C LYS A 94 -0.64 5.64 3.80
N ILE A 95 -0.69 4.70 2.86
CA ILE A 95 0.15 4.71 1.67
C ILE A 95 -0.73 4.69 0.43
N VAL A 96 -0.48 5.62 -0.49
CA VAL A 96 -1.16 5.65 -1.79
C VAL A 96 -0.23 5.10 -2.85
N ILE A 97 -0.72 4.17 -3.65
CA ILE A 97 -0.03 3.69 -4.84
C ILE A 97 -0.76 4.25 -6.05
N SER A 98 -0.06 5.08 -6.85
CA SER A 98 -0.52 5.51 -8.16
C SER A 98 0.44 4.98 -9.22
N SER A 99 -0.08 4.49 -10.34
CA SER A 99 0.74 3.87 -11.38
C SER A 99 0.88 4.78 -12.60
N VAL A 100 2.02 4.70 -13.29
CA VAL A 100 2.27 5.44 -14.55
C VAL A 100 1.12 5.30 -15.56
N ASN A 101 0.57 4.10 -15.72
CA ASN A 101 -0.52 3.83 -16.68
C ASN A 101 -1.90 4.38 -16.27
N GLU A 102 -2.04 4.95 -15.07
CA GLU A 102 -3.29 5.55 -14.60
C GLU A 102 -3.41 7.02 -15.03
N GLY A 103 -2.30 7.66 -15.42
CA GLY A 103 -2.22 9.08 -15.74
C GLY A 103 -1.66 9.92 -14.60
N ASP A 104 -1.00 11.02 -14.96
CA ASP A 104 -0.37 11.99 -14.05
C ASP A 104 -1.37 12.96 -13.39
N ASP A 105 -2.62 12.93 -13.84
CA ASP A 105 -3.73 13.77 -13.39
C ASP A 105 -4.36 13.34 -12.06
N LYS A 106 -3.98 12.16 -11.54
CA LYS A 106 -4.60 11.57 -10.34
C LYS A 106 -4.57 12.46 -9.10
N PRO A 107 -3.48 13.19 -8.79
CA PRO A 107 -3.48 14.12 -7.66
C PRO A 107 -4.57 15.19 -7.77
N VAL A 108 -4.84 15.68 -8.97
CA VAL A 108 -5.87 16.71 -9.21
C VAL A 108 -7.27 16.12 -9.19
N LYS A 109 -7.45 14.90 -9.70
CA LYS A 109 -8.75 14.22 -9.75
C LYS A 109 -9.20 13.65 -8.40
N TYR A 110 -8.25 13.23 -7.56
CA TYR A 110 -8.54 12.62 -6.25
C TYR A 110 -7.76 13.27 -5.10
N PRO A 111 -7.78 14.61 -4.91
CA PRO A 111 -6.91 15.28 -3.94
C PRO A 111 -6.95 14.69 -2.52
N PRO A 112 -8.13 14.32 -1.96
CA PRO A 112 -8.21 13.85 -0.58
C PRO A 112 -7.31 12.65 -0.25
N VAL A 113 -7.11 11.71 -1.18
CA VAL A 113 -6.28 10.51 -0.93
C VAL A 113 -4.79 10.88 -0.83
N PHE A 114 -4.32 11.83 -1.64
CA PHE A 114 -2.94 12.30 -1.64
C PHE A 114 -2.66 13.24 -0.44
N ILE A 115 -3.66 14.02 -0.02
CA ILE A 115 -3.57 14.87 1.18
C ILE A 115 -3.40 14.01 2.44
N LYS A 116 -4.15 12.90 2.56
CA LYS A 116 -4.16 12.07 3.78
C LYS A 116 -3.07 10.99 3.84
N SER A 117 -2.30 10.77 2.77
CA SER A 117 -1.26 9.76 2.75
C SER A 117 0.02 10.22 3.45
N ASN A 118 0.66 9.30 4.20
CA ASN A 118 2.02 9.50 4.74
C ASN A 118 3.10 9.30 3.67
N LEU A 119 2.81 8.48 2.65
CA LEU A 119 3.73 8.17 1.55
C LEU A 119 2.96 7.93 0.25
N ILE A 120 3.54 8.39 -0.86
CA ILE A 120 3.04 8.12 -2.20
C ILE A 120 4.06 7.27 -2.97
N LEU A 121 3.59 6.16 -3.51
CA LEU A 121 4.37 5.29 -4.38
C LEU A 121 3.92 5.48 -5.82
N LEU A 122 4.81 6.04 -6.65
CA LEU A 122 4.62 6.09 -8.10
C LEU A 122 5.13 4.79 -8.72
N ASN A 123 4.23 3.84 -8.99
CA ASN A 123 4.55 2.48 -9.44
C ASN A 123 4.54 2.35 -10.98
N LYS A 124 5.06 1.21 -11.46
CA LYS A 124 5.20 0.87 -12.88
C LYS A 124 6.11 1.82 -13.65
N MET A 125 7.19 2.28 -13.00
CA MET A 125 8.20 3.13 -13.62
C MET A 125 8.90 2.50 -14.83
N ASP A 126 8.80 1.19 -15.01
CA ASP A 126 9.25 0.50 -16.22
C ASP A 126 8.48 0.94 -17.48
N LEU A 127 7.26 1.48 -17.32
CA LEU A 127 6.45 1.97 -18.44
C LEU A 127 6.73 3.44 -18.80
N ILE A 128 7.58 4.13 -18.04
CA ILE A 128 7.70 5.59 -18.15
C ILE A 128 8.18 6.07 -19.52
N LYS A 129 9.04 5.28 -20.19
CA LYS A 129 9.61 5.61 -21.50
C LYS A 129 8.60 5.48 -22.65
N ILE A 130 7.52 4.73 -22.45
CA ILE A 130 6.49 4.43 -23.45
C ILE A 130 5.15 5.07 -23.10
N SER A 131 5.14 5.98 -22.12
CA SER A 131 3.94 6.67 -21.64
C SER A 131 4.10 8.18 -21.75
N ASP A 132 3.00 8.89 -21.95
CA ASP A 132 2.95 10.36 -21.93
C ASP A 132 2.91 10.95 -20.51
N PHE A 133 3.23 10.16 -19.49
CA PHE A 133 3.12 10.57 -18.09
C PHE A 133 4.10 11.71 -17.75
N ASN A 134 3.58 12.88 -17.37
CA ASN A 134 4.40 14.01 -16.96
C ASN A 134 4.77 13.92 -15.47
N GLN A 135 5.94 13.34 -15.21
CA GLN A 135 6.46 13.21 -13.84
C GLN A 135 6.61 14.55 -13.11
N LYS A 136 7.00 15.62 -13.83
CA LYS A 136 7.19 16.94 -13.21
C LYS A 136 5.85 17.49 -12.74
N PHE A 137 4.81 17.35 -13.56
CA PHE A 137 3.45 17.75 -13.21
C PHE A 137 2.92 16.96 -12.00
N PHE A 138 3.03 15.62 -12.05
CA PHE A 138 2.58 14.77 -10.95
C PHE A 138 3.24 15.14 -9.62
N ILE A 139 4.58 15.23 -9.58
CA ILE A 139 5.34 15.54 -8.37
C ILE A 139 4.98 16.94 -7.85
N LYS A 140 4.85 17.93 -8.76
CA LYS A 140 4.43 19.28 -8.38
C LYS A 140 3.06 19.27 -7.72
N LYS A 141 2.07 18.58 -8.31
CA LYS A 141 0.71 18.53 -7.77
C LYS A 141 0.61 17.79 -6.46
N VAL A 142 1.37 16.70 -6.29
CA VAL A 142 1.50 16.04 -4.99
C VAL A 142 2.08 17.00 -3.95
N GLY A 143 3.16 17.72 -4.28
CA GLY A 143 3.79 18.66 -3.35
C GLY A 143 2.90 19.84 -2.96
N GLU A 144 2.07 20.33 -3.88
CA GLU A 144 1.06 21.36 -3.60
C GLU A 144 -0.03 20.87 -2.62
N LEU A 145 -0.43 19.60 -2.74
CA LEU A 145 -1.48 19.00 -1.90
C LEU A 145 -0.95 18.53 -0.53
N ASN A 146 0.24 17.97 -0.51
CA ASN A 146 0.84 17.37 0.67
C ASN A 146 2.36 17.60 0.70
N PRO A 147 2.80 18.77 1.19
CA PRO A 147 4.23 19.13 1.23
C PRO A 147 5.08 18.20 2.12
N ARG A 148 4.45 17.43 3.01
CA ARG A 148 5.12 16.53 3.94
C ARG A 148 5.27 15.11 3.40
N SER A 149 4.46 14.71 2.41
CA SER A 149 4.53 13.36 1.84
C SER A 149 5.69 13.26 0.86
N GLU A 150 6.47 12.20 1.03
CA GLU A 150 7.46 11.80 0.04
C GLU A 150 6.81 11.05 -1.13
N VAL A 151 7.40 11.18 -2.32
CA VAL A 151 7.08 10.34 -3.48
C VAL A 151 8.26 9.40 -3.76
N ILE A 152 8.03 8.09 -3.66
CA ILE A 152 9.01 7.07 -4.07
C ILE A 152 8.59 6.48 -5.41
N LYS A 153 9.48 6.58 -6.39
CA LYS A 153 9.32 5.99 -7.72
C LYS A 153 9.74 4.53 -7.68
N ILE A 154 8.84 3.62 -8.02
CA ILE A 154 9.09 2.17 -7.97
C ILE A 154 8.65 1.43 -9.22
N SER A 155 9.22 0.25 -9.44
CA SER A 155 8.63 -0.77 -10.28
C SER A 155 8.72 -2.10 -9.57
N CYS A 156 7.55 -2.68 -9.25
CA CYS A 156 7.50 -4.04 -8.71
C CYS A 156 7.95 -5.09 -9.74
N LYS A 157 7.94 -4.76 -11.04
CA LYS A 157 8.35 -5.66 -12.12
C LYS A 157 9.88 -5.74 -12.24
N THR A 158 10.56 -4.60 -12.20
CA THR A 158 12.03 -4.53 -12.41
C THR A 158 12.82 -4.41 -11.11
N GLY A 159 12.16 -4.16 -9.98
CA GLY A 159 12.80 -3.94 -8.68
C GLY A 159 13.31 -2.52 -8.46
N ILE A 160 13.21 -1.64 -9.45
CA ILE A 160 13.61 -0.22 -9.33
C ILE A 160 12.89 0.40 -8.13
N GLY A 161 13.64 1.13 -7.29
CA GLY A 161 13.10 1.86 -6.16
C GLY A 161 12.63 1.02 -4.97
N LEU A 162 12.53 -0.31 -5.11
CA LEU A 162 12.07 -1.16 -4.01
C LEU A 162 13.03 -1.15 -2.80
N GLY A 163 14.33 -0.94 -3.01
CA GLY A 163 15.27 -0.77 -1.88
C GLY A 163 14.92 0.44 -1.00
N LYS A 164 14.49 1.56 -1.61
CA LYS A 164 14.06 2.76 -0.88
C LYS A 164 12.74 2.53 -0.14
N TRP A 165 11.80 1.83 -0.78
CA TRP A 165 10.56 1.38 -0.15
C TRP A 165 10.83 0.50 1.08
N ILE A 166 11.66 -0.53 0.95
CA ILE A 166 11.99 -1.43 2.08
C ILE A 166 12.68 -0.68 3.21
N LYS A 167 13.58 0.25 2.90
CA LYS A 167 14.18 1.12 3.90
C LYS A 167 13.11 1.91 4.67
N TRP A 168 12.19 2.56 3.95
CA TRP A 168 11.10 3.31 4.57
C TRP A 168 10.27 2.44 5.52
N VAL A 169 9.90 1.22 5.11
CA VAL A 169 9.17 0.26 5.96
C VAL A 169 9.96 -0.08 7.23
N LEU A 170 11.26 -0.37 7.10
CA LEU A 170 12.10 -0.71 8.26
C LEU A 170 12.27 0.47 9.22
N ASP A 171 12.38 1.69 8.70
CA ASP A 171 12.47 2.90 9.51
C ASP A 171 11.15 3.14 10.27
N CYS A 172 10.00 2.91 9.64
CA CYS A 172 8.69 2.94 10.30
C CYS A 172 8.57 1.92 11.45
N CYS A 173 9.08 0.69 11.27
CA CYS A 173 9.08 -0.33 12.33
C CYS A 173 9.98 0.05 13.53
N LYS A 174 11.12 0.72 13.30
CA LYS A 174 12.03 1.13 14.39
C LYS A 174 11.40 2.20 15.28
N ASN A 175 10.81 3.23 14.68
CA ASN A 175 10.18 4.33 15.40
C ASN A 175 9.06 3.88 16.36
N LYS A 176 8.54 2.66 16.19
CA LYS A 176 7.52 2.04 17.03
C LYS A 176 8.08 1.25 18.22
N ASN A 177 9.26 0.66 18.08
CA ASN A 177 9.89 -0.12 19.13
C ASN A 177 10.60 0.77 20.17
N ASP A 178 10.80 2.04 19.85
CA ASP A 178 11.41 3.04 20.72
C ASP A 178 10.37 3.81 21.58
N LEU A 179 9.08 3.43 21.50
CA LEU A 179 7.96 3.95 22.30
C LEU A 179 7.49 2.90 23.33
#